data_AF-A0AA35XRD3-F1
#
_entry.id   AF-A0AA35XRD3-F1
#
_cell.length_a   1.000
_cell.length_b   1.000
_cell.length_c   1.000
_cell.angle_alpha   90.00
_cell.angle_beta   90.00
_cell.angle_gamma   90.00
#
_symmetry.space_group_name_H-M   'P 1'
#
loop_
_entity.id
_entity.type
_entity.pdbx_description
1 polymer ?
#
loop_
_entity_poly.entity_id
_entity_poly.type
_entity_poly.pdbx_seq_one_letter_code
_entity_poly.pdbx_strand_id
1 'polypeptide(L)'
;MKLFHNAVCHGNFLLLSEICIKGEQNGLDLAQMIEVFNCSNARSYISEKRFPDHILSGTFDGRSTPANLKKDLGLLDELLKGDEVEQSYLAHSLNLLNMLDPEFEDDDFMLIYPHLKQILEK
;
A
#
# COMPACT_ATOMS: atom_id res chain seq x y z
N MET A 1 19.89 2.87 0.18
CA MET A 1 19.00 3.99 -0.19
C MET A 1 17.71 3.52 -0.88
N LYS A 2 17.77 2.74 -1.98
CA LYS A 2 16.56 2.31 -2.70
C LYS A 2 15.56 1.50 -1.85
N LEU A 3 16.03 0.54 -1.05
CA LEU A 3 15.16 -0.26 -0.17
C LEU A 3 14.39 0.62 0.82
N PHE A 4 15.08 1.55 1.51
CA PHE A 4 14.47 2.53 2.41
C PHE A 4 13.45 3.43 1.71
N HIS A 5 13.77 3.94 0.51
CA HIS A 5 12.84 4.73 -0.30
C HIS A 5 11.57 3.92 -0.62
N ASN A 6 11.74 2.68 -1.08
CA ASN A 6 10.62 1.82 -1.44
C ASN A 6 9.77 1.49 -0.20
N ALA A 7 10.38 1.24 0.96
CA ALA A 7 9.64 1.02 2.19
C ALA A 7 8.73 2.20 2.57
N VAL A 8 9.20 3.44 2.45
CA VAL A 8 8.35 4.62 2.69
C VAL A 8 7.23 4.71 1.65
N CYS A 9 7.55 4.55 0.37
CA CYS A 9 6.58 4.66 -0.72
C CYS A 9 5.45 3.63 -0.57
N HIS A 10 5.81 2.37 -0.32
CA HIS A 10 4.85 1.28 -0.24
C HIS A 10 4.16 1.18 1.12
N GLY A 11 4.84 1.55 2.21
CA GLY A 11 4.21 1.73 3.52
C GLY A 11 3.10 2.79 3.46
N ASN A 12 3.35 3.93 2.79
CA ASN A 12 2.33 4.93 2.53
C ASN A 12 1.17 4.36 1.70
N PHE A 13 1.45 3.51 0.70
CA PHE A 13 0.41 2.89 -0.12
C PHE A 13 -0.47 1.92 0.64
N LEU A 14 0.13 1.04 1.44
CA LEU A 14 -0.62 0.06 2.22
C LEU A 14 -1.44 0.75 3.32
N LEU A 15 -0.86 1.72 4.03
CA LEU A 15 -1.57 2.50 5.04
C LEU A 15 -2.73 3.29 4.42
N LEU A 16 -2.49 4.00 3.31
CA LEU A 16 -3.53 4.77 2.65
C LEU A 16 -4.66 3.86 2.14
N SER A 17 -4.31 2.71 1.55
CA SER A 17 -5.27 1.69 1.12
C SER A 17 -6.15 1.22 2.29
N GLU A 18 -5.54 0.83 3.41
CA GLU A 18 -6.28 0.38 4.60
C GLU A 18 -7.24 1.46 5.11
N ILE A 19 -6.77 2.70 5.26
CA ILE A 19 -7.58 3.82 5.77
C ILE A 19 -8.71 4.17 4.80
N CYS A 20 -8.45 4.18 3.49
CA CYS A 20 -9.47 4.42 2.47
C CYS A 20 -10.54 3.33 2.47
N ILE A 21 -10.15 2.05 2.54
CA ILE A 21 -11.09 0.93 2.62
C ILE A 21 -11.97 1.06 3.87
N LYS A 22 -11.37 1.32 5.04
CA LYS A 22 -12.14 1.55 6.28
C LYS A 22 -13.04 2.77 6.20
N GLY A 23 -12.60 3.82 5.52
CA GLY A 23 -13.40 5.01 5.25
C GLY A 23 -14.64 4.68 4.41
N GLU A 24 -14.47 3.95 3.31
CA GLU A 24 -15.57 3.48 2.47
C GLU A 24 -16.56 2.60 3.26
N GLN A 25 -16.06 1.70 4.11
CA GLN A 25 -16.89 0.88 5.01
C GLN A 25 -17.70 1.72 6.02
N ASN A 26 -17.24 2.92 6.34
CA ASN A 26 -17.93 3.88 7.20
C ASN A 26 -18.73 4.92 6.39
N GLY A 27 -18.95 4.69 5.10
CA GLY A 27 -19.79 5.52 4.24
C GLY A 27 -19.11 6.78 3.68
N LEU A 28 -17.78 6.87 3.75
CA LEU A 28 -17.02 7.96 3.13
C LEU A 28 -16.77 7.67 1.64
N ASP A 29 -16.83 8.71 0.82
CA ASP A 29 -16.47 8.62 -0.60
C ASP A 29 -14.95 8.61 -0.78
N LEU A 30 -14.44 7.66 -1.58
CA LEU A 30 -13.01 7.49 -1.82
C LEU A 30 -12.37 8.73 -2.46
N ALA A 31 -13.01 9.32 -3.47
CA ALA A 31 -12.44 10.48 -4.17
C ALA A 31 -12.38 11.70 -3.25
N GLN A 32 -13.42 11.94 -2.44
CA GLN A 32 -13.44 13.00 -1.43
C GLN A 32 -12.36 12.80 -0.36
N MET A 33 -12.15 11.57 0.12
CA MET A 33 -11.06 11.29 1.06
C MET A 33 -9.70 11.66 0.48
N ILE A 34 -9.44 11.27 -0.77
CA ILE A 34 -8.17 11.60 -1.46
C ILE A 34 -8.01 13.10 -1.67
N GLU A 35 -9.09 13.83 -2.01
CA GLU A 35 -9.06 15.29 -2.11
C GLU A 35 -8.67 15.96 -0.78
N VAL A 36 -9.28 15.54 0.33
CA VAL A 36 -8.99 16.07 1.67
C VAL A 36 -7.55 15.75 2.11
N PHE A 37 -7.06 14.55 1.82
CA PHE A 37 -5.67 14.20 2.14
C PHE A 37 -4.68 15.06 1.34
N ASN A 38 -4.96 15.30 0.06
CA ASN A 38 -4.10 16.08 -0.82
C ASN A 38 -4.08 17.58 -0.48
N CYS A 39 -5.14 18.13 0.13
CA CYS A 39 -5.15 19.52 0.60
C CYS A 39 -4.67 19.71 2.05
N SER A 40 -4.15 18.65 2.68
CA SER A 40 -3.72 18.66 4.09
C SER A 40 -2.32 18.06 4.28
N ASN A 41 -1.94 17.80 5.54
CA ASN A 41 -0.64 17.25 5.90
C ASN A 41 -0.52 15.74 5.65
N ALA A 42 -1.63 15.07 5.32
CA ALA A 42 -1.65 13.64 5.02
C ALA A 42 -1.18 13.31 3.58
N ARG A 43 -0.98 14.33 2.73
CA ARG A 43 -0.58 14.14 1.33
C ARG A 43 0.73 13.37 1.19
N SER A 44 0.79 12.54 0.15
CA SER A 44 2.00 11.84 -0.27
C SER A 44 1.98 11.62 -1.78
N TYR A 45 3.11 11.21 -2.36
CA TYR A 45 3.16 10.79 -3.76
C TYR A 45 2.07 9.75 -4.09
N ILE A 46 1.71 8.90 -3.12
CA ILE A 46 0.65 7.91 -3.31
C ILE A 46 -0.72 8.57 -3.47
N SER A 47 -1.10 9.48 -2.57
CA SER A 47 -2.41 10.14 -2.64
C SER A 47 -2.49 11.16 -3.79
N GLU A 48 -1.38 11.78 -4.15
CA GLU A 48 -1.32 12.82 -5.21
C GLU A 48 -1.22 12.24 -6.62
N LYS A 49 -0.67 11.03 -6.76
CA LYS A 49 -0.42 10.39 -8.07
C LYS A 49 -1.04 9.01 -8.17
N ARG A 50 -0.63 8.07 -7.34
CA ARG A 50 -1.03 6.66 -7.53
C ARG A 50 -2.53 6.44 -7.41
N PHE A 51 -3.18 7.04 -6.40
CA PHE A 51 -4.62 6.91 -6.23
C PHE A 51 -5.40 7.57 -7.37
N PRO A 52 -5.18 8.84 -7.72
CA PRO A 52 -5.85 9.47 -8.86
C PRO A 52 -5.59 8.75 -10.19
N ASP A 53 -4.33 8.46 -10.50
CA ASP A 53 -3.93 8.01 -11.82
C ASP A 53 -4.32 6.54 -12.08
N HIS A 54 -4.36 5.70 -11.04
CA HIS A 54 -4.54 4.24 -11.22
C HIS A 54 -5.72 3.62 -10.46
N ILE A 55 -6.04 4.10 -9.26
CA ILE A 55 -7.11 3.52 -8.42
C ILE A 55 -8.45 4.17 -8.77
N LEU A 56 -8.54 5.49 -8.66
CA LEU A 56 -9.75 6.26 -8.96
C LEU A 56 -10.10 6.21 -10.45
N SER A 57 -9.09 6.14 -11.33
CA SER A 57 -9.31 5.96 -12.77
C SER A 57 -9.76 4.55 -13.15
N GLY A 58 -9.56 3.56 -12.27
CA GLY A 58 -9.85 2.14 -12.52
C GLY A 58 -8.92 1.47 -13.53
N THR A 59 -7.80 2.09 -13.89
CA THR A 59 -6.85 1.54 -14.88
C THR A 59 -5.92 0.50 -14.29
N PHE A 60 -5.58 0.62 -13.00
CA PHE A 60 -4.69 -0.29 -12.26
C PHE A 60 -3.39 -0.62 -13.00
N ASP A 61 -2.75 0.36 -13.65
CA ASP A 61 -1.57 0.19 -14.49
C ASP A 61 -0.31 0.85 -13.91
N GLY A 62 -0.02 0.57 -12.64
CA GLY A 62 1.11 1.14 -11.90
C GLY A 62 2.50 0.70 -12.35
N ARG A 63 2.58 -0.31 -13.22
CA ARG A 63 3.80 -0.89 -13.85
C ARG A 63 4.82 -1.41 -12.85
N SER A 64 4.33 -2.09 -11.82
CA SER A 64 5.14 -2.82 -10.83
C SER A 64 4.35 -4.03 -10.36
N THR A 65 4.98 -4.97 -9.67
CA THR A 65 4.32 -6.18 -9.16
C THR A 65 4.37 -6.26 -7.62
N PRO A 66 3.42 -6.94 -6.97
CA PRO A 66 3.48 -7.27 -5.55
C PRO A 66 4.74 -8.08 -5.18
N ALA A 67 5.22 -8.97 -6.05
CA ALA A 67 6.45 -9.73 -5.83
C ALA A 67 7.68 -8.82 -5.65
N ASN A 68 7.81 -7.79 -6.50
CA ASN A 68 8.92 -6.83 -6.40
C ASN A 68 8.86 -6.07 -5.07
N LEU A 69 7.66 -5.71 -4.63
CA LEU A 69 7.46 -5.05 -3.35
C LEU A 69 7.89 -5.96 -2.19
N LYS A 70 7.32 -7.17 -2.13
CA LYS A 70 7.59 -8.15 -1.06
C LYS A 70 9.08 -8.45 -0.95
N LYS A 71 9.77 -8.58 -2.09
CA LYS A 71 11.22 -8.73 -2.16
C LYS A 71 11.97 -7.54 -1.54
N ASP A 72 11.64 -6.31 -1.94
CA ASP A 72 12.35 -5.12 -1.45
C ASP A 72 12.14 -4.87 0.05
N LEU A 73 10.91 -5.09 0.55
CA LEU A 73 10.64 -5.00 1.98
C LEU A 73 11.31 -6.12 2.77
N GLY A 74 11.31 -7.34 2.24
CA GLY A 74 11.98 -8.48 2.86
C GLY A 74 13.49 -8.28 2.98
N LEU A 75 14.14 -7.76 1.93
CA LEU A 75 15.55 -7.40 1.96
C LEU A 75 15.84 -6.29 2.97
N LEU A 76 14.94 -5.31 3.12
CA LEU A 76 15.10 -4.27 4.13
C LEU A 76 14.93 -4.83 5.55
N ASP A 77 13.94 -5.70 5.76
CA ASP A 77 13.71 -6.35 7.05
C ASP A 77 14.93 -7.18 7.46
N GLU A 78 15.48 -7.98 6.53
CA GLU A 78 16.71 -8.73 6.76
C GLU A 78 17.91 -7.85 7.10
N LEU A 79 18.04 -6.69 6.44
CA LEU A 79 19.09 -5.71 6.74
C LEU A 79 18.95 -5.11 8.14
N LEU A 80 17.72 -4.99 8.64
CA LEU A 80 17.38 -4.36 9.92
C LEU A 80 17.17 -5.36 11.08
N LYS A 81 17.23 -6.67 10.83
CA LYS A 81 17.02 -7.73 11.86
C LYS A 81 17.93 -7.65 13.10
N GLY A 82 19.00 -6.86 13.07
CA GLY A 82 19.84 -6.56 14.24
C GLY A 82 19.25 -5.50 15.18
N ASP A 83 18.21 -4.78 14.75
CA ASP A 83 17.48 -3.78 15.52
C ASP A 83 16.17 -4.43 16.01
N GLU A 84 16.11 -4.86 17.28
CA GLU A 84 14.99 -5.60 17.90
C GLU A 84 13.66 -4.79 17.98
N VAL A 85 13.03 -4.46 16.85
CA VAL A 85 11.73 -3.77 16.81
C VAL A 85 10.69 -4.64 16.11
N GLU A 86 10.15 -5.60 16.86
CA GLU A 86 9.20 -6.63 16.42
C GLU A 86 7.84 -6.06 15.95
N GLN A 87 7.52 -4.81 16.27
CA GLN A 87 6.26 -4.14 15.94
C GLN A 87 6.49 -2.87 15.09
N SER A 88 7.28 -3.01 14.02
CA SER A 88 7.55 -1.90 13.10
C SER A 88 6.50 -1.81 11.99
N TYR A 89 6.31 -0.62 11.41
CA TYR A 89 5.49 -0.44 10.20
C TYR A 89 5.97 -1.30 9.03
N LEU A 90 7.27 -1.63 8.98
CA LEU A 90 7.84 -2.53 7.98
C LEU A 90 7.30 -3.95 8.16
N ALA A 91 7.32 -4.47 9.39
CA ALA A 91 6.76 -5.79 9.71
C ALA A 91 5.25 -5.84 9.43
N HIS A 92 4.49 -4.81 9.81
CA HIS A 92 3.07 -4.72 9.48
C HIS A 92 2.80 -4.70 7.98
N SER A 93 3.61 -3.95 7.21
CA SER A 93 3.50 -3.91 5.75
C SER A 93 3.73 -5.28 5.12
N LEU A 94 4.75 -6.01 5.57
CA LEU A 94 5.02 -7.39 5.14
C LEU A 94 3.87 -8.33 5.49
N ASN A 95 3.28 -8.21 6.68
CA ASN A 95 2.14 -9.03 7.10
C ASN A 95 0.93 -8.81 6.19
N LEU A 96 0.57 -7.55 5.88
CA LEU A 96 -0.54 -7.24 4.96
C LEU A 96 -0.30 -7.84 3.57
N LEU A 97 0.92 -7.75 3.05
CA LEU A 97 1.26 -8.33 1.75
C LEU A 97 1.21 -9.86 1.76
N ASN A 98 1.60 -10.49 2.86
CA ASN A 98 1.54 -11.95 3.01
C ASN A 98 0.10 -12.47 3.15
N MET A 99 -0.89 -11.60 3.41
CA MET A 99 -2.31 -11.97 3.38
C MET A 99 -2.89 -12.02 1.97
N LEU A 100 -2.22 -11.42 0.97
CA LEU A 100 -2.63 -11.48 -0.43
C LEU A 100 -2.42 -12.89 -0.97
N ASP A 101 -3.28 -13.30 -1.91
CA ASP A 101 -3.13 -14.59 -2.59
C ASP A 101 -1.82 -14.60 -3.41
N PRO A 102 -0.97 -15.63 -3.28
CA PRO A 102 0.23 -15.79 -4.09
C PRO A 102 -0.03 -15.74 -5.60
N GLU A 103 -1.24 -16.07 -6.07
CA GLU A 103 -1.61 -15.99 -7.49
C GLU A 103 -1.51 -14.56 -8.06
N PHE A 104 -1.58 -13.53 -7.21
CA PHE A 104 -1.48 -12.12 -7.61
C PHE A 104 -0.06 -11.56 -7.54
N GLU A 105 0.97 -12.38 -7.26
CA GLU A 105 2.34 -11.88 -7.09
C GLU A 105 2.91 -11.19 -8.34
N ASP A 106 2.44 -11.58 -9.53
CA ASP A 106 2.85 -11.04 -10.83
C ASP A 106 1.88 -10.02 -11.44
N ASP A 107 0.74 -9.78 -10.78
CA ASP A 107 -0.24 -8.77 -11.20
C ASP A 107 0.30 -7.34 -11.04
N ASP A 108 -0.43 -6.35 -11.55
CA ASP A 108 -0.08 -4.96 -11.28
C ASP A 108 -0.26 -4.63 -9.79
N PHE A 109 0.75 -4.01 -9.21
CA PHE A 109 0.80 -3.58 -7.82
C PHE A 109 -0.41 -2.73 -7.41
N MET A 110 -1.04 -1.99 -8.33
CA MET A 110 -2.25 -1.22 -8.04
C MET A 110 -3.45 -2.10 -7.69
N LEU A 111 -3.48 -3.36 -8.13
CA LEU A 111 -4.53 -4.34 -7.80
C LEU A 111 -4.49 -4.77 -6.33
N ILE A 112 -3.43 -4.47 -5.58
CA ILE A 112 -3.42 -4.69 -4.12
C ILE A 112 -4.58 -3.97 -3.44
N TYR A 113 -5.00 -2.78 -3.89
CA TYR A 113 -6.12 -2.06 -3.29
C TYR A 113 -7.43 -2.88 -3.31
N PRO A 114 -7.95 -3.33 -4.48
CA PRO A 114 -9.16 -4.14 -4.50
C PRO A 114 -9.00 -5.52 -3.83
N HIS A 115 -7.82 -6.15 -3.90
CA HIS A 115 -7.59 -7.43 -3.20
C HIS A 115 -7.61 -7.25 -1.67
N LEU A 116 -6.94 -6.21 -1.17
CA LEU A 116 -6.95 -5.90 0.26
C LEU A 116 -8.37 -5.54 0.73
N LYS A 117 -9.15 -4.83 -0.09
CA LYS A 117 -10.55 -4.53 0.19
C LYS A 117 -11.37 -5.81 0.39
N GLN A 118 -11.24 -6.79 -0.49
CA GLN A 118 -11.93 -8.09 -0.36
C GLN A 118 -11.52 -8.87 0.91
N ILE A 119 -10.29 -8.69 1.38
CA ILE A 119 -9.78 -9.34 2.60
C ILE A 119 -10.34 -8.64 3.85
N LEU A 120 -10.35 -7.30 3.86
CA LEU A 120 -10.79 -6.49 5.00
C LEU A 120 -12.31 -6.33 5.12
N GLU A 121 -13.08 -6.73 4.10
CA GLU A 121 -14.55 -6.79 4.15
C GLU A 121 -15.09 -8.10 4.76
N LYS A 122 -14.22 -9.09 5.03
CA LYS A 122 -14.58 -10.34 5.73
C LYS A 122 -14.51 -10.16 7.24
#